data_AF-A0A1M5S7T9-F1
#
_entry.id   AF-A0A1M5S7T9-F1
#
_cell.length_a   1.000
_cell.length_b   1.000
_cell.length_c   1.000
_cell.angle_alpha   90.00
_cell.angle_beta   90.00
_cell.angle_gamma   90.00
#
_symmetry.space_group_name_H-M   'P 1'
#
loop_
_entity.id
_entity.type
_entity.pdbx_description
1 polymer ?
#
loop_
_entity_poly.entity_id
_entity_poly.type
_entity_poly.pdbx_seq_one_letter_code
_entity_poly.pdbx_strand_id
1 'polypeptide(L)' 'MTKEQVLQQLKFDVELRGFSKHTQDEYYTKGKIFQNHFNKPATELNITHIREFLHYLTAIKKLDSGSVNSYNRVLDFCMV' A
#
# COMPACT_ATOMS: atom_id res chain seq x y z
N MET A 1 -7.88 -10.21 9.96
CA MET A 1 -6.82 -9.28 10.39
C MET A 1 -7.38 -7.86 10.46
N THR A 2 -7.01 -7.08 11.46
CA THR A 2 -7.35 -5.65 11.54
C THR A 2 -6.50 -4.83 10.56
N LYS A 3 -6.91 -3.58 10.27
CA LYS A 3 -6.12 -2.63 9.45
C LYS A 3 -4.67 -2.51 9.94
N GLU A 4 -4.50 -2.38 11.26
CA GLU A 4 -3.21 -2.27 11.92
C GLU A 4 -2.36 -3.54 11.82
N GLN A 5 -2.96 -4.72 11.96
CA GLN A 5 -2.24 -5.99 11.81
C GLN A 5 -1.64 -6.12 10.41
N VAL A 6 -2.38 -5.73 9.37
CA VAL A 6 -1.86 -5.77 7.99
C VAL A 6 -0.72 -4.77 7.79
N LEU A 7 -0.78 -3.59 8.41
CA LEU A 7 0.31 -2.61 8.33
C LEU A 7 1.56 -3.06 9.11
N GLN A 8 1.38 -3.75 10.25
CA GLN A 8 2.49 -4.34 11.00
C GLN A 8 3.12 -5.50 10.23
N GLN A 9 2.30 -6.35 9.61
CA GLN A 9 2.79 -7.44 8.75
C GLN A 9 3.59 -6.88 7.58
N LEU A 10 3.05 -5.87 6.88
CA LEU A 10 3.76 -5.18 5.81
C LEU A 10 5.12 -4.67 6.28
N LYS A 11 5.17 -4.01 7.44
CA LYS A 11 6.40 -3.48 8.03
C LYS A 11 7.39 -4.60 8.36
N PHE A 12 6.92 -5.71 8.91
CA PHE A 12 7.74 -6.87 9.22
C PHE A 12 8.30 -7.53 7.95
N ASP A 13 7.50 -7.67 6.90
CA ASP A 13 7.93 -8.26 5.63
C ASP A 13 9.00 -7.41 4.93
N VAL A 14 8.89 -6.09 5.01
CA VAL A 14 9.92 -5.20 4.46
C VAL A 14 11.19 -5.17 5.32
N GLU A 15 11.06 -5.32 6.64
CA GLU A 15 12.19 -5.47 7.56
C GLU A 15 12.96 -6.76 7.26
N LEU A 16 12.26 -7.89 7.09
CA LEU A 16 12.85 -9.18 6.75
C LEU A 16 13.64 -9.17 5.43
N ARG A 17 13.26 -8.31 4.48
CA ARG A 17 13.97 -8.13 3.21
C ARG A 17 15.16 -7.17 3.29
N GLY A 18 15.46 -6.63 4.47
CA GLY A 18 16.60 -5.75 4.70
C GLY A 18 16.40 -4.33 4.17
N PHE A 19 15.15 -3.88 4.00
CA PHE A 19 14.90 -2.51 3.56
C PHE A 19 15.25 -1.49 4.64
N SER A 20 15.73 -0.32 4.19
CA SER A 20 16.07 0.79 5.08
C SER A 20 14.86 1.26 5.87
N LYS A 21 15.08 1.81 7.08
CA LYS A 21 14.00 2.36 7.92
C LYS A 21 13.12 3.38 7.16
N HIS A 22 13.74 4.21 6.32
CA HIS A 22 13.03 5.17 5.47
C HIS A 22 12.04 4.47 4.53
N THR A 23 12.48 3.41 3.85
CA THR A 23 11.64 2.59 2.97
C THR A 23 10.52 1.90 3.75
N GLN A 24 10.80 1.42 4.96
CA GLN A 24 9.78 0.80 5.81
C GLN A 24 8.66 1.80 6.17
N ASP A 25 9.04 3.02 6.58
CA ASP A 25 8.10 4.08 6.93
C ASP A 25 7.28 4.56 5.71
N GLU A 26 7.91 4.59 4.53
CA GLU A 26 7.25 4.88 3.27
C GLU A 26 6.18 3.82 2.92
N TYR A 27 6.52 2.53 3.04
CA TYR A 27 5.59 1.42 2.80
C TYR A 27 4.42 1.46 3.76
N TYR A 28 4.68 1.67 5.06
CA TYR A 28 3.64 1.82 6.07
C TYR A 28 2.67 2.97 5.73
N THR A 29 3.23 4.13 5.39
CA THR A 29 2.43 5.33 5.07
C THR A 29 1.54 5.10 3.85
N LYS A 30 2.09 4.51 2.78
CA LYS A 30 1.33 4.25 1.55
C LYS A 30 0.27 3.18 1.72
N GLY A 31 0.57 2.10 2.44
CA GLY A 31 -0.41 1.09 2.82
C GLY A 31 -1.56 1.68 3.64
N LYS A 32 -1.25 2.58 4.58
CA LYS A 32 -2.26 3.29 5.38
C LYS A 32 -3.13 4.21 4.52
N ILE A 33 -2.55 4.96 3.59
CA ILE A 33 -3.31 5.82 2.65
C ILE A 33 -4.28 4.98 1.82
N PHE A 34 -3.83 3.84 1.30
CA PHE A 34 -4.67 2.92 0.54
C PHE A 34 -5.84 2.38 1.37
N GLN A 35 -5.57 1.88 2.59
CA GLN A 35 -6.64 1.38 3.48
C GLN A 35 -7.65 2.48 3.84
N ASN A 36 -7.17 3.72 4.04
CA ASN A 36 -8.03 4.86 4.36
C ASN A 36 -8.88 5.30 3.16
N HIS A 37 -8.43 5.09 1.93
CA HIS A 37 -9.18 5.47 0.73
C HIS A 37 -10.50 4.70 0.60
N PHE A 38 -10.49 3.39 0.84
CA PHE A 38 -11.70 2.56 0.74
C PHE A 38 -12.51 2.48 2.03
N ASN A 39 -11.90 2.85 3.16
CA ASN A 39 -12.46 2.70 4.51
C ASN A 39 -12.98 1.27 4.82
N LYS A 40 -12.46 0.25 4.13
CA LYS A 40 -12.84 -1.16 4.33
C LYS A 40 -11.85 -1.90 5.23
N PRO A 41 -12.25 -3.02 5.85
CA PRO A 41 -11.31 -3.94 6.48
C PRO A 41 -10.25 -4.39 5.46
N ALA A 42 -9.01 -4.56 5.91
CA ALA A 42 -7.93 -4.98 5.02
C ALA A 42 -8.18 -6.36 4.38
N THR A 43 -9.00 -7.20 5.02
CA THR A 43 -9.44 -8.50 4.50
C THR A 43 -10.42 -8.41 3.32
N GLU A 44 -11.05 -7.25 3.10
CA GLU A 44 -11.95 -7.03 1.96
C GLU A 44 -11.26 -6.33 0.78
N LEU A 45 -10.05 -5.81 1.01
CA LEU A 45 -9.25 -5.20 -0.04
C LEU A 45 -8.65 -6.31 -0.90
N ASN A 46 -8.73 -6.13 -2.21
CA ASN A 46 -8.32 -7.13 -3.20
C ASN A 46 -7.71 -6.43 -4.42
N ILE A 47 -7.33 -7.21 -5.42
CA ILE A 47 -6.67 -6.68 -6.63
C ILE A 47 -7.51 -5.65 -7.40
N THR A 48 -8.84 -5.73 -7.34
CA THR A 48 -9.72 -4.73 -7.97
C THR A 48 -9.57 -3.38 -7.29
N HIS A 49 -9.57 -3.35 -5.96
CA HIS A 49 -9.36 -2.11 -5.19
C HIS A 49 -7.97 -1.51 -5.44
N ILE A 50 -6.93 -2.33 -5.64
CA ILE A 50 -5.60 -1.85 -6.03
C ILE A 50 -5.67 -1.13 -7.38
N ARG A 51 -6.29 -1.75 -8.40
CA ARG A 51 -6.41 -1.16 -9.74
C ARG A 51 -7.22 0.14 -9.70
N GLU A 52 -8.32 0.17 -8.97
CA GLU A 52 -9.13 1.38 -8.76
C GLU A 52 -8.32 2.50 -8.11
N PHE A 53 -7.51 2.16 -7.10
CA PHE A 53 -6.68 3.15 -6.41
C PHE A 53 -5.55 3.68 -7.30
N LEU A 54 -4.86 2.82 -8.04
CA LEU A 54 -3.82 3.24 -8.98
C LEU A 54 -4.41 4.10 -10.11
N HIS A 55 -5.62 3.75 -10.58
CA HIS A 55 -6.37 4.59 -11.52
C HIS A 55 -6.70 5.95 -10.90
N TYR A 56 -7.18 6.00 -9.65
CA TYR A 56 -7.41 7.24 -8.93
C TYR A 56 -6.14 8.10 -8.83
N LEU A 57 -5.00 7.50 -8.48
CA LEU A 57 -3.73 8.24 -8.40
C LEU A 57 -3.30 8.81 -9.75
N THR A 58 -3.50 8.07 -10.83
CA THR A 58 -3.08 8.47 -12.17
C THR A 58 -4.05 9.46 -12.81
N ALA A 59 -5.35 9.14 -12.82
CA ALA A 59 -6.36 9.88 -13.54
C ALA A 59 -6.90 11.09 -12.76
N ILE A 60 -7.02 10.97 -11.44
CA ILE A 60 -7.63 12.01 -10.60
C ILE A 60 -6.56 12.86 -9.93
N LYS A 61 -5.60 12.23 -9.23
CA LYS A 61 -4.50 12.95 -8.57
C LYS A 61 -3.41 13.41 -9.55
N LYS A 62 -3.38 12.88 -10.78
CA LYS A 62 -2.39 13.20 -11.82
C LYS A 62 -0.95 13.05 -11.33
N LEU A 63 -0.70 12.05 -10.49
CA LEU A 63 0.65 11.73 -10.03
C LEU A 63 1.49 11.21 -11.20
N ASP A 64 2.79 11.46 -11.15
CA ASP A 64 3.72 10.91 -12.11
C ASP A 64 3.84 9.39 -11.97
N SER A 65 4.29 8.74 -13.03
CA SER A 65 4.42 7.28 -13.09
C SER A 65 5.38 6.71 -12.04
N GLY A 66 6.41 7.45 -11.64
CA GLY A 66 7.33 7.07 -10.56
C GLY A 66 6.62 7.03 -9.22
N SER A 67 5.85 8.06 -8.90
CA SER A 67 4.99 8.10 -7.72
C SER A 67 3.98 6.96 -7.74
N VAL A 68 3.24 6.74 -8.83
CA VAL A 68 2.25 5.66 -8.90
C VAL A 68 2.89 4.27 -8.75
N ASN A 69 4.04 4.03 -9.41
CA ASN A 69 4.78 2.76 -9.29
C ASN A 69 5.26 2.49 -7.87
N SER A 70 5.61 3.56 -7.13
CA SER A 70 6.00 3.42 -5.74
C SER A 70 4.83 3.00 -4.83
N TYR A 71 3.59 3.37 -5.15
CA TYR A 71 2.41 2.80 -4.49
C TYR A 71 2.17 1.36 -4.92
N ASN A 72 2.25 1.06 -6.22
CA ASN A 72 2.03 -0.30 -6.73
C ASN A 72 2.93 -1.33 -6.03
N ARG A 73 4.23 -1.03 -5.89
CA ARG A 73 5.18 -1.90 -5.18
C ARG A 73 4.76 -2.21 -3.74
N VAL A 74 4.22 -1.23 -3.02
CA VAL A 74 3.76 -1.43 -1.64
C VAL A 74 2.52 -2.32 -1.60
N LEU A 75 1.60 -2.11 -2.54
CA LEU A 75 0.32 -2.83 -2.56
C LEU A 75 0.48 -4.30 -2.97
N ASP A 76 1.45 -4.61 -3.84
CA ASP A 76 1.82 -5.98 -4.15
C ASP A 76 2.33 -6.76 -2.92
N PHE A 77 2.98 -6.07 -1.96
CA PHE A 77 3.41 -6.70 -0.70
C PHE A 77 2.26 -6.92 0.28
N CYS A 78 1.21 -6.11 0.24
CA CYS A 78 0.08 -6.21 1.16
C CYS A 78 -0.84 -7.41 0.87
N MET A 79 -0.72 -8.06 -0.29
CA MET A 79 -1.55 -9.20 -0.66
C MET A 79 -0.71 -10.48 -0.81
N VAL A 80 -0.58 -11.21 0.30
CA VAL A 80 -0.15 -12.62 0.36
C VAL A 80 -1.11 -13.38 1.25
#